data_AF-A0A822GTY2-F1
#
_entry.id   AF-A0A822GTY2-F1
#
_cell.length_a   1.000
_cell.length_b   1.000
_cell.length_c   1.000
_cell.angle_alpha   90.00
_cell.angle_beta   90.00
_cell.angle_gamma   90.00
#
_symmetry.space_group_name_H-M   'P 1'
#
loop_
_entity.id
_entity.type
_entity.pdbx_description
1 polymer ?
#
loop_
_entity_poly.entity_id
_entity_poly.type
_entity_poly.pdbx_seq_one_letter_code
_entity_poly.pdbx_strand_id
1 'polypeptide(L)'
;GGGVLGSGCVQEEIRFSICPEMLVSLLVCEMMKPDECIFLIGCERYSSYKGYANNFEFDNDYRDDTPKDNWGRKWCHLVAMDAIYFRNPSIQYDMKYINRELIKAYTCFRLRKVATIHQTLFGIATGNWGCGAFNGDKQLKDED
;
A
#
# COMPACT_ATOMS: atom_id res chain seq x y z
N GLY A 1 6.15 1.84 -5.93
CA GLY A 1 6.40 0.44 -6.29
C GLY A 1 7.86 0.08 -6.09
N GLY A 2 8.43 0.36 -4.92
CA GLY A 2 9.79 0.04 -4.48
C GLY A 2 10.79 -0.39 -5.56
N GLY A 3 11.20 -1.65 -5.50
CA GLY A 3 12.11 -2.28 -6.45
C GLY A 3 11.43 -3.17 -7.49
N VAL A 4 10.18 -2.91 -7.88
CA VAL A 4 9.40 -3.85 -8.73
C VAL A 4 10.01 -4.08 -10.12
N LEU A 5 10.73 -3.09 -10.65
CA LEU A 5 11.49 -3.21 -11.91
C LEU A 5 12.95 -3.67 -11.69
N GLY A 6 13.30 -4.01 -10.44
CA GLY A 6 14.62 -4.47 -10.02
C GLY A 6 14.50 -5.79 -9.28
N SER A 7 15.08 -5.87 -8.08
CA SER A 7 15.13 -7.09 -7.26
C SER A 7 14.14 -7.10 -6.09
N GLY A 8 13.23 -6.13 -6.01
CA GLY A 8 12.26 -6.07 -4.92
C GLY A 8 11.20 -7.16 -5.09
N CYS A 9 10.88 -7.88 -4.01
CA CYS A 9 9.89 -8.96 -4.03
C CYS A 9 9.17 -9.11 -2.69
N VAL A 10 8.83 -7.98 -2.06
CA VAL A 10 8.05 -7.97 -0.80
C VAL A 10 6.63 -7.48 -1.08
N GLN A 11 5.88 -7.13 -0.04
CA GLN A 11 4.45 -6.79 -0.15
C GLN A 11 4.13 -5.80 -1.29
N GLU A 12 4.93 -4.74 -1.45
CA GLU A 12 4.69 -3.71 -2.45
C GLU A 12 4.92 -4.25 -3.87
N GLU A 13 6.07 -4.86 -4.14
CA GLU A 13 6.42 -5.36 -5.49
C GLU A 13 5.54 -6.53 -5.90
N ILE A 14 5.18 -7.42 -4.97
CA ILE A 14 4.23 -8.50 -5.22
C ILE A 14 2.88 -7.91 -5.66
N ARG A 15 2.40 -6.85 -4.99
CA ARG A 15 1.13 -6.22 -5.36
C ARG A 15 1.19 -5.58 -6.75
N PHE A 16 2.28 -4.88 -7.08
CA PHE A 16 2.48 -4.32 -8.42
C PHE A 16 2.63 -5.41 -9.50
N SER A 17 3.17 -6.59 -9.15
CA SER A 17 3.33 -7.70 -10.09
C SER A 17 1.99 -8.37 -10.46
N ILE A 18 1.11 -8.58 -9.47
CA ILE A 18 -0.21 -9.19 -9.72
C ILE A 18 -1.26 -8.20 -10.23
N CYS A 19 -1.01 -6.89 -10.10
CA CYS A 19 -1.84 -5.78 -10.57
C CYS A 19 -0.99 -4.80 -11.42
N PRO A 20 -0.50 -5.21 -12.61
CA PRO A 20 0.49 -4.45 -13.39
C PRO A 20 0.04 -3.06 -13.85
N GLU A 21 -1.26 -2.77 -13.90
CA GLU A 21 -1.76 -1.40 -14.17
C GLU A 21 -1.20 -0.37 -13.16
N MET A 22 -0.86 -0.80 -11.95
CA MET A 22 -0.23 0.04 -10.94
C MET A 22 1.16 0.55 -11.38
N LEU A 23 1.85 -0.13 -12.30
CA LEU A 23 3.17 0.29 -12.79
C LEU A 23 3.14 1.65 -13.49
N VAL A 24 1.99 2.06 -14.04
CA VAL A 24 1.82 3.39 -14.64
C VAL A 24 2.09 4.50 -13.61
N SER A 25 1.83 4.25 -12.33
CA SER A 25 2.15 5.22 -11.26
C SER A 25 3.64 5.57 -11.19
N LEU A 26 4.54 4.67 -11.59
CA LEU A 26 5.98 4.94 -11.62
C LEU A 26 6.36 6.00 -12.66
N LEU A 27 5.53 6.17 -13.69
CA LEU A 27 5.74 7.15 -14.75
C LEU A 27 5.18 8.53 -14.37
N VAL A 28 4.08 8.57 -13.63
CA VAL A 28 3.29 9.80 -13.42
C VAL A 28 3.35 10.37 -12.01
N CYS A 29 3.88 9.61 -11.04
CA CYS A 29 3.99 10.07 -9.65
C CYS A 29 5.45 10.30 -9.25
N GLU A 30 5.73 11.48 -8.71
CA GLU A 30 7.01 11.78 -8.07
C GLU A 30 7.13 11.10 -6.68
N MET A 31 8.32 11.18 -6.09
CA MET A 31 8.56 10.70 -4.73
C MET A 31 7.67 11.43 -3.72
N MET A 32 6.96 10.67 -2.89
CA MET A 32 6.05 11.21 -1.88
C MET A 32 6.79 11.99 -0.79
N LYS A 33 6.27 13.17 -0.45
CA LYS A 33 6.61 13.89 0.79
C LYS A 33 5.96 13.25 2.02
N PRO A 34 6.35 13.63 3.25
CA PRO A 34 5.76 13.10 4.48
C PRO A 34 4.24 13.28 4.60
N ASP A 35 3.66 14.26 3.92
CA ASP A 35 2.25 14.63 3.94
C ASP A 35 1.51 14.26 2.64
N GLU A 36 2.11 13.44 1.78
CA GLU A 36 1.54 12.97 0.51
C GLU A 36 1.24 11.47 0.53
N CYS A 37 0.32 11.03 -0.31
CA CYS A 37 0.01 9.62 -0.55
C CYS A 37 -0.50 9.45 -1.98
N ILE A 38 -0.41 8.23 -2.51
CA ILE A 38 -0.89 7.91 -3.87
C ILE A 38 -2.07 6.96 -3.76
N PHE A 39 -3.22 7.35 -4.32
CA PHE A 39 -4.38 6.49 -4.43
C PHE A 39 -4.39 5.80 -5.80
N LEU A 40 -4.51 4.47 -5.79
CA LEU A 40 -4.62 3.63 -6.97
C LEU A 40 -6.00 2.98 -6.93
N ILE A 41 -6.91 3.47 -7.77
CA ILE A 41 -8.33 3.09 -7.75
C ILE A 41 -8.67 2.43 -9.07
N GLY A 42 -9.27 1.23 -9.00
CA GLY A 42 -9.76 0.53 -10.17
C GLY A 42 -8.83 -0.51 -10.76
N CYS A 43 -7.64 -0.71 -10.19
CA CYS A 43 -6.68 -1.66 -10.71
C CYS A 43 -7.21 -3.10 -10.61
N GLU A 44 -7.08 -3.84 -11.71
CA GLU A 44 -7.46 -5.25 -11.80
C GLU A 44 -6.31 -6.16 -11.34
N ARG A 45 -6.65 -7.27 -10.69
CA ARG A 45 -5.69 -8.34 -10.41
C ARG A 45 -5.72 -9.35 -11.56
N TYR A 46 -4.54 -9.69 -12.08
CA TYR A 46 -4.38 -10.61 -13.21
C TYR A 46 -3.77 -11.95 -12.81
N SER A 47 -3.07 -12.02 -11.68
CA SER A 47 -2.30 -13.22 -11.31
C SER A 47 -2.57 -13.69 -9.89
N SER A 48 -2.77 -14.99 -9.75
CA SER A 48 -2.66 -15.74 -8.50
C SER A 48 -1.18 -15.99 -8.22
N TYR A 49 -0.82 -16.03 -6.93
CA TYR A 49 0.56 -16.25 -6.53
C TYR A 49 0.65 -17.08 -5.26
N LYS A 50 1.81 -17.69 -5.06
CA LYS A 50 2.21 -18.37 -3.82
C LYS A 50 3.56 -17.82 -3.36
N GLY A 51 3.87 -18.05 -2.10
CA GLY A 51 5.11 -17.60 -1.48
C GLY A 51 5.23 -16.09 -1.34
N TYR A 52 6.42 -15.65 -0.96
CA TYR A 52 6.80 -14.30 -0.60
C TYR A 52 8.34 -14.15 -0.67
N ALA A 53 8.85 -13.02 -1.14
CA ALA A 53 10.29 -12.82 -1.34
C ALA A 53 10.90 -13.96 -2.19
N ASN A 54 11.90 -14.66 -1.68
CA ASN A 54 12.69 -15.61 -2.48
C ASN A 54 11.90 -16.83 -2.98
N ASN A 55 10.72 -17.12 -2.43
CA ASN A 55 9.86 -18.20 -2.91
C ASN A 55 8.55 -17.69 -3.55
N PHE A 56 8.49 -16.39 -3.88
CA PHE A 56 7.38 -15.83 -4.64
C PHE A 56 7.32 -16.46 -6.03
N GLU A 57 6.14 -16.99 -6.37
CA GLU A 57 5.92 -17.71 -7.61
C GLU A 57 4.54 -17.36 -8.17
N PHE A 58 4.47 -17.18 -9.50
CA PHE A 58 3.21 -17.15 -10.21
C PHE A 58 2.52 -18.52 -10.06
N ASP A 59 1.28 -18.51 -9.60
CA ASP A 59 0.53 -19.75 -9.43
C ASP A 59 -0.35 -20.03 -10.65
N ASN A 60 -1.22 -19.08 -11.00
CA ASN A 60 -2.23 -19.21 -12.07
C ASN A 60 -2.71 -17.84 -12.51
N ASP A 61 -3.41 -17.78 -13.65
CA ASP A 61 -4.21 -16.60 -14.00
C ASP A 61 -5.26 -16.34 -12.91
N TYR A 62 -5.57 -15.06 -12.66
CA TYR A 62 -6.64 -14.65 -11.77
C TYR A 62 -7.73 -13.96 -12.56
N ARG A 63 -8.96 -14.48 -12.43
CA ARG A 63 -10.16 -13.80 -12.95
C ARG A 63 -10.71 -12.92 -11.84
N ASP A 64 -10.54 -11.62 -11.99
CA ASP A 64 -11.01 -10.67 -11.00
C ASP A 64 -12.50 -10.40 -11.16
N ASP A 65 -13.31 -11.07 -10.33
CA ASP A 65 -14.77 -10.87 -10.31
C ASP A 65 -15.20 -9.64 -9.50
N THR A 66 -14.26 -8.79 -9.05
CA THR A 66 -14.60 -7.54 -8.34
C THR A 66 -15.54 -6.68 -9.19
N PRO A 67 -16.67 -6.19 -8.62
CA PRO A 67 -17.60 -5.32 -9.33
C PRO A 67 -16.95 -4.04 -9.84
N LYS A 68 -17.57 -3.44 -10.86
CA LYS A 68 -17.17 -2.15 -11.39
C LYS A 68 -18.11 -1.05 -10.91
N ASP A 69 -17.58 0.15 -10.70
CA ASP A 69 -18.38 1.34 -10.46
C ASP A 69 -18.98 1.90 -11.75
N ASN A 70 -19.74 2.98 -11.63
CA ASN A 70 -20.38 3.67 -12.76
C ASN A 70 -19.38 4.27 -13.76
N TRP A 71 -18.08 4.30 -13.45
CA TRP A 71 -17.01 4.77 -14.34
C TRP A 71 -16.20 3.60 -14.91
N GLY A 72 -16.63 2.35 -14.70
CA GLY A 72 -15.98 1.16 -15.24
C GLY A 72 -14.72 0.73 -14.47
N ARG A 73 -14.44 1.33 -13.31
CA ARG A 73 -13.29 1.00 -12.46
C ARG A 73 -13.66 -0.15 -11.53
N LYS A 74 -12.76 -1.11 -11.32
CA LYS A 74 -12.96 -2.14 -10.29
C LYS A 74 -13.14 -1.48 -8.91
N TRP A 75 -13.95 -2.08 -8.04
CA TRP A 75 -14.09 -1.68 -6.63
C TRP A 75 -12.85 -2.10 -5.81
N CYS A 76 -11.67 -1.68 -6.29
CA CYS A 76 -10.39 -1.88 -5.66
C CYS A 76 -9.80 -0.51 -5.35
N HIS A 77 -9.65 -0.21 -4.07
CA HIS A 77 -9.10 1.05 -3.57
C HIS A 77 -7.83 0.75 -2.80
N LEU A 78 -6.70 1.14 -3.37
CA LEU A 78 -5.40 1.01 -2.73
C LEU A 78 -4.84 2.39 -2.42
N VAL A 79 -4.15 2.51 -1.30
CA VAL A 79 -3.34 3.68 -0.96
C VAL A 79 -1.91 3.23 -0.76
N ALA A 80 -0.98 3.83 -1.50
CA ALA A 80 0.44 3.66 -1.28
C ALA A 80 0.92 4.68 -0.25
N MET A 81 1.61 4.18 0.78
CA MET A 81 2.14 4.96 1.88
C MET A 81 3.49 4.41 2.34
N ASP A 82 4.48 5.27 2.45
CA ASP A 82 5.85 4.90 2.77
C ASP A 82 6.14 5.06 4.27
N ALA A 83 6.65 4.02 4.93
CA ALA A 83 7.14 4.09 6.31
C ALA A 83 8.58 4.66 6.36
N ILE A 84 9.04 5.05 7.54
CA ILE A 84 10.46 5.39 7.73
C ILE A 84 11.28 4.10 7.78
N TYR A 85 12.43 4.08 7.09
CA TYR A 85 13.44 3.05 7.27
C TYR A 85 14.29 3.35 8.52
N PHE A 86 14.15 2.54 9.57
CA PHE A 86 14.91 2.72 10.80
C PHE A 86 16.21 1.91 10.80
N ARG A 87 17.35 2.57 10.55
CA ARG A 87 18.69 1.95 10.72
C ARG A 87 18.99 1.58 12.16
N ASN A 88 18.61 2.45 13.09
CA ASN A 88 18.62 2.18 14.51
C ASN A 88 17.17 2.08 14.99
N PRO A 89 16.64 0.88 15.30
CA PRO A 89 15.26 0.71 15.75
C PRO A 89 14.91 1.52 17.00
N SER A 90 15.85 1.89 17.86
CA SER A 90 15.53 2.60 19.10
C SER A 90 15.00 4.03 18.87
N ILE A 91 15.33 4.66 17.74
CA ILE A 91 14.93 6.05 17.49
C ILE A 91 13.46 6.18 17.12
N GLN A 92 12.79 5.09 16.72
CA GLN A 92 11.40 5.14 16.29
C GLN A 92 10.43 5.62 17.37
N TYR A 93 10.83 5.52 18.65
CA TYR A 93 10.09 6.00 19.80
C TYR A 93 10.24 7.52 20.05
N ASP A 94 11.13 8.22 19.33
CA ASP A 94 11.18 9.67 19.43
C ASP A 94 9.92 10.28 18.80
N MET A 95 9.33 11.26 19.50
CA MET A 95 8.09 11.92 19.07
C MET A 95 8.15 12.50 17.65
N LYS A 96 9.33 12.89 17.17
CA LYS A 96 9.53 13.34 15.78
C LYS A 96 9.11 12.25 14.77
N TYR A 97 9.54 11.01 14.98
CA TYR A 97 9.28 9.92 14.05
C TYR A 97 7.87 9.35 14.25
N ILE A 98 7.42 9.25 15.49
CA ILE A 98 6.01 8.92 15.80
C ILE A 98 5.07 9.89 15.07
N ASN A 99 5.30 11.21 15.20
CA ASN A 99 4.47 12.21 14.54
C ASN A 99 4.53 12.10 13.01
N ARG A 100 5.70 11.80 12.43
CA ARG A 100 5.81 11.58 10.98
C ARG A 100 4.93 10.41 10.54
N GLU A 101 5.01 9.28 11.22
CA GLU A 101 4.23 8.08 10.87
C GLU A 101 2.73 8.30 11.08
N LEU A 102 2.33 9.00 12.15
CA LEU A 102 0.95 9.40 12.38
C LEU A 102 0.41 10.33 11.29
N ILE A 103 1.20 11.35 10.88
CA ILE A 103 0.81 12.26 9.79
C ILE A 103 0.65 11.49 8.48
N LYS A 104 1.58 10.60 8.15
CA LYS A 104 1.50 9.77 6.95
C LYS A 104 0.24 8.90 6.96
N ALA A 105 -0.01 8.18 8.06
CA ALA A 105 -1.20 7.35 8.23
C ALA A 105 -2.49 8.19 8.13
N TYR A 106 -2.55 9.31 8.84
CA TYR A 106 -3.68 10.23 8.80
C TYR A 106 -3.94 10.76 7.39
N THR A 107 -2.90 11.17 6.66
CA THR A 107 -3.02 11.63 5.27
C THR A 107 -3.67 10.58 4.37
N CYS A 108 -3.34 9.30 4.58
CA CYS A 108 -3.85 8.18 3.79
C CYS A 108 -5.27 7.77 4.18
N PHE A 109 -5.57 7.77 5.48
CA PHE A 109 -6.79 7.21 6.05
C PHE A 109 -7.90 8.24 6.27
N ARG A 110 -7.57 9.53 6.23
CA ARG A 110 -8.54 10.61 6.28
C ARG A 110 -9.59 10.41 5.20
N LEU A 111 -10.84 10.35 5.62
CA LEU A 111 -12.00 10.35 4.74
C LEU A 111 -11.92 11.55 3.79
N ARG A 112 -11.71 11.29 2.50
CA ARG A 112 -11.96 12.29 1.47
C ARG A 112 -13.48 12.41 1.37
N LYS A 113 -14.01 13.62 1.60
CA LYS A 113 -15.41 13.97 1.30
C LYS A 113 -15.62 13.94 -0.23
N VAL A 114 -15.48 12.77 -0.85
CA VAL A 114 -15.89 12.59 -2.24
C VAL A 114 -17.40 12.42 -2.18
N ALA A 115 -18.07 13.50 -2.54
CA ALA A 115 -19.52 13.61 -2.55
C ALA A 115 -20.13 12.57 -3.48
N THR A 116 -20.79 11.55 -2.93
CA THR A 116 -22.05 10.94 -3.45
C THR A 116 -22.57 9.82 -2.53
N ILE A 117 -23.52 10.21 -1.66
CA ILE A 117 -24.83 9.61 -1.35
C ILE A 117 -24.96 8.14 -0.87
N HIS A 118 -23.91 7.31 -0.83
CA HIS A 118 -23.96 6.06 -0.05
C HIS A 118 -22.70 5.93 0.81
N GLN A 119 -22.77 6.51 2.02
CA GLN A 119 -21.74 6.41 3.05
C GLN A 119 -21.68 4.99 3.63
N THR A 120 -21.12 4.05 2.88
CA THR A 120 -20.41 2.94 3.51
C THR A 120 -19.04 3.47 3.91
N LEU A 121 -18.83 3.64 5.21
CA LEU A 121 -17.49 3.77 5.78
C LEU A 121 -16.75 2.49 5.42
N PHE A 122 -15.81 2.55 4.47
CA PHE A 122 -14.93 1.42 4.21
C PHE A 122 -13.96 1.30 5.38
N GLY A 123 -13.83 0.09 5.93
CA GLY A 123 -12.76 -0.22 6.88
C GLY A 123 -11.39 -0.11 6.21
N ILE A 124 -10.35 0.10 7.01
CA ILE A 124 -8.97 0.09 6.55
C ILE A 124 -8.44 -1.33 6.71
N ALA A 125 -8.11 -1.98 5.60
CA ALA A 125 -7.39 -3.25 5.60
C ALA A 125 -5.88 -2.97 5.55
N THR A 126 -5.21 -3.08 6.69
CA THR A 126 -3.75 -2.88 6.85
C THR A 126 -3.11 -4.06 7.59
N GLY A 127 -1.84 -3.95 7.93
CA GLY A 127 -1.14 -4.87 8.84
C GLY A 127 0.16 -4.23 9.32
N ASN A 128 1.21 -5.05 9.47
CA ASN A 128 2.54 -4.69 9.95
C ASN A 128 3.32 -3.70 9.04
N TRP A 129 2.78 -2.50 8.82
CA TRP A 129 3.28 -1.48 7.91
C TRP A 129 4.63 -0.94 8.36
N GLY A 130 5.67 -1.18 7.54
CA GLY A 130 7.03 -0.75 7.83
C GLY A 130 7.81 -1.67 8.78
N CYS A 131 7.24 -2.78 9.24
CA CYS A 131 7.89 -3.63 10.24
C CYS A 131 8.77 -4.75 9.68
N GLY A 132 8.73 -4.97 8.36
CA GLY A 132 9.59 -5.94 7.66
C GLY A 132 10.94 -5.33 7.31
N ALA A 133 11.19 -5.15 6.01
CA ALA A 133 12.42 -4.54 5.50
C ALA A 133 12.75 -3.14 6.04
N PHE A 134 11.78 -2.49 6.70
CA PHE A 134 11.88 -1.12 7.21
C PHE A 134 12.20 -1.03 8.71
N ASN A 135 12.31 -2.17 9.40
CA ASN A 135 12.69 -2.29 10.81
C ASN A 135 11.79 -1.53 11.81
N GLY A 136 10.53 -1.25 11.45
CA GLY A 136 9.53 -0.77 12.38
C GLY A 136 9.15 -1.82 13.44
N ASP A 137 8.85 -1.34 14.64
CA ASP A 137 8.28 -2.14 15.71
C ASP A 137 6.79 -2.37 15.45
N LYS A 138 6.34 -3.62 15.57
CA LYS A 138 4.96 -3.99 15.27
C LYS A 138 3.99 -3.40 16.29
N GLN A 139 4.33 -3.46 17.57
CA GLN A 139 3.47 -2.98 18.66
C GLN A 139 3.30 -1.46 18.63
N LEU A 140 4.32 -0.73 18.16
CA LEU A 140 4.21 0.71 17.94
C LEU A 140 3.33 1.06 16.72
N LYS A 141 3.25 0.15 15.73
CA LYS A 141 2.56 0.36 14.45
C LYS A 141 1.12 -0.16 14.44
N ASP A 142 0.83 -1.15 15.27
CA ASP A 142 -0.43 -1.88 15.33
C ASP A 142 -0.68 -2.32 16.78
N GLU A 143 -1.95 -2.37 17.21
CA GLU A 143 -2.30 -2.97 18.52
C GLU A 143 -2.52 -4.49 18.32
N ASP A 144 -1.98 -5.31 19.25
CA ASP A 144 -2.08 -6.79 19.23
C ASP A 144 -3.53 -7.32 19.19
#